data_AF-A0A077WH30-F1
#
_entry.id   AF-A0A077WH30-F1
#
_cell.length_a   1.000
_cell.length_b   1.000
_cell.length_c   1.000
_cell.angle_alpha   90.00
_cell.angle_beta   90.00
_cell.angle_gamma   90.00
#
_symmetry.space_group_name_H-M   'P 1'
#
loop_
_entity.id
_entity.type
_entity.pdbx_description
1 polymer ?
#
loop_
_entity_poly.entity_id
_entity_poly.type
_entity_poly.pdbx_seq_one_letter_code
_entity_poly.pdbx_strand_id
1 'polypeptide(L)'
;MHDTRSGKKQFKTFASSSVGKFQTTDRERAHESRETYLQDLMIETQRRAAQRRNEMARMRRGNLAKGFAALDAELPEVTPRRNQVRVLNDATEYVRVLKEQVGEDMEEDQDM
;
A
#
# COMPACT_ATOMS: atom_id res chain seq x y z
N MET A 1 82.88 24.87 -3.81
CA MET A 1 82.43 23.46 -3.69
C MET A 1 82.00 23.24 -2.24
N HIS A 2 80.87 22.56 -2.06
CA HIS A 2 79.93 22.68 -0.95
C HIS A 2 80.41 22.24 0.45
N ASP A 3 79.91 22.99 1.44
CA ASP A 3 79.91 22.69 2.87
C ASP A 3 79.20 21.37 3.21
N THR A 4 79.78 20.66 4.18
CA THR A 4 79.30 19.38 4.69
C THR A 4 78.50 19.53 6.00
N ARG A 5 77.38 18.77 6.03
CA ARG A 5 76.73 18.12 7.19
C ARG A 5 75.88 18.98 8.13
N SER A 6 74.62 19.13 7.74
CA SER A 6 73.48 19.33 8.65
C SER A 6 73.02 17.98 9.23
N GLY A 7 73.09 17.84 10.56
CA GLY A 7 72.67 16.65 11.29
C GLY A 7 71.14 16.53 11.39
N LYS A 8 70.55 15.61 10.63
CA LYS A 8 69.14 15.24 10.75
C LYS A 8 68.94 14.37 12.00
N LYS A 9 68.26 14.90 13.01
CA LYS A 9 67.78 14.14 14.18
C LYS A 9 66.81 13.06 13.70
N GLN A 10 67.15 11.79 13.95
CA GLN A 10 66.26 10.67 13.67
C GLN A 10 65.11 10.67 14.68
N PHE A 11 63.88 10.82 14.18
CA PHE A 11 62.66 10.60 14.94
C PHE A 11 62.57 9.10 15.26
N LYS A 12 62.74 8.73 16.53
CA LYS A 12 62.40 7.39 17.01
C LYS A 12 60.93 7.41 17.44
N THR A 13 60.03 7.14 16.51
CA THR A 13 58.66 6.73 16.83
C THR A 13 58.72 5.28 17.30
N PHE A 14 58.56 5.07 18.60
CA PHE A 14 58.31 3.75 19.15
C PHE A 14 56.91 3.32 18.74
N ALA A 15 56.82 2.37 17.80
CA ALA A 15 55.61 1.61 17.59
C ALA A 15 55.40 0.72 18.81
N SER A 16 54.70 1.23 19.82
CA SER A 16 54.17 0.41 20.90
C SER A 16 53.04 -0.44 20.33
N SER A 17 53.40 -1.69 20.01
CA SER A 17 52.48 -2.80 19.90
C SER A 17 51.80 -3.00 21.26
N SER A 18 50.50 -2.76 21.34
CA SER A 18 49.70 -3.15 22.50
C SER A 18 48.35 -3.63 22.02
N VAL A 19 48.18 -4.93 22.19
CA VAL A 19 47.00 -5.78 22.01
C VAL A 19 45.68 -5.07 22.32
N GLY A 20 44.76 -5.10 21.36
CA GLY A 20 43.38 -4.64 21.53
C GLY A 20 42.45 -5.02 20.38
N LYS A 21 42.62 -6.21 19.77
CA LYS A 21 41.77 -6.70 18.65
C LYS A 21 40.79 -7.81 19.06
N PHE A 22 40.33 -7.83 20.31
CA PHE A 22 39.45 -8.90 20.83
C PHE A 22 38.08 -8.41 21.33
N GLN A 23 37.61 -7.25 20.84
CA GLN A 23 36.27 -6.74 21.17
C GLN A 23 35.47 -6.20 19.96
N THR A 24 36.06 -6.14 18.76
CA THR A 24 35.36 -5.59 17.58
C THR A 24 34.48 -6.62 16.89
N THR A 25 34.93 -7.88 16.79
CA THR A 25 34.22 -8.94 16.05
C THR A 25 32.88 -9.33 16.66
N ASP A 26 32.76 -9.36 17.99
CA ASP A 26 31.49 -9.71 18.64
C ASP A 26 30.49 -8.55 18.59
N ARG A 27 30.98 -7.31 18.61
CA ARG A 27 30.15 -6.11 18.44
C ARG A 27 29.67 -5.95 17.01
N GLU A 28 30.52 -6.26 16.03
CA GLU A 28 30.18 -6.28 14.60
C GLU A 28 29.15 -7.38 14.29
N ARG A 29 29.33 -8.61 14.79
CA ARG A 29 28.32 -9.68 14.66
C ARG A 29 26.98 -9.35 15.33
N ALA A 30 27.01 -8.72 16.51
CA ALA A 30 25.79 -8.28 17.18
C ALA A 30 25.08 -7.16 16.39
N HIS A 31 25.85 -6.30 15.71
CA HIS A 31 25.30 -5.27 14.83
C HIS A 31 24.65 -5.86 13.58
N GLU A 32 25.35 -6.77 12.88
CA GLU A 32 24.83 -7.48 11.71
C GLU A 32 23.59 -8.31 12.05
N SER A 33 23.59 -9.00 13.20
CA SER A 33 22.43 -9.74 13.70
C SER A 33 21.24 -8.82 14.02
N ARG A 34 21.50 -7.58 14.46
CA ARG A 34 20.45 -6.60 14.73
C ARG A 34 19.91 -5.99 13.43
N GLU A 35 20.78 -5.69 12.46
CA GLU A 35 20.38 -5.15 11.16
C GLU A 35 19.54 -6.14 10.36
N THR A 36 19.95 -7.42 10.33
CA THR A 36 19.18 -8.51 9.71
C THR A 36 17.80 -8.68 10.36
N TYR A 37 17.73 -8.69 11.70
CA TYR A 37 16.45 -8.74 12.41
C TYR A 37 15.53 -7.55 12.08
N LEU A 38 16.08 -6.33 12.04
CA LEU A 38 15.30 -5.13 11.69
C LEU A 38 14.82 -5.19 10.23
N GLN A 39 15.65 -5.69 9.33
CA GLN A 39 15.29 -5.87 7.92
C GLN A 39 14.17 -6.89 7.77
N ASP A 40 14.24 -8.03 8.45
CA ASP A 40 13.19 -9.05 8.46
C ASP A 40 11.88 -8.52 9.04
N LEU A 41 11.96 -7.75 10.13
CA LEU A 41 10.79 -7.10 10.73
C LEU A 41 10.15 -6.08 9.75
N MET A 42 10.96 -5.33 9.00
CA MET A 42 10.47 -4.41 7.98
C MET A 42 9.79 -5.15 6.82
N ILE A 43 10.38 -6.24 6.35
CA ILE A 43 9.78 -7.08 5.30
C ILE A 43 8.45 -7.66 5.77
N GLU A 44 8.41 -8.17 7.00
CA GLU A 44 7.21 -8.77 7.56
C GLU A 44 6.09 -7.73 7.76
N THR A 45 6.42 -6.54 8.27
CA THR A 45 5.45 -5.45 8.43
C THR A 45 4.88 -4.99 7.09
N GLN A 46 5.71 -4.86 6.05
CA GLN A 46 5.26 -4.54 4.69
C GLN A 46 4.36 -5.65 4.12
N ARG A 47 4.74 -6.92 4.31
CA ARG A 47 3.95 -8.07 3.85
C ARG A 47 2.58 -8.13 4.51
N ARG A 48 2.51 -7.94 5.83
CA ARG A 48 1.24 -7.87 6.58
C ARG A 48 0.38 -6.69 6.13
N ALA A 49 0.99 -5.53 5.88
CA ALA A 49 0.27 -4.36 5.37
C ALA A 49 -0.33 -4.63 3.98
N ALA A 50 0.41 -5.28 3.07
CA ALA A 50 -0.07 -5.68 1.76
C ALA A 50 -1.21 -6.71 1.85
N GLN A 51 -1.09 -7.71 2.72
CA GLN A 51 -2.13 -8.70 2.96
C GLN A 51 -3.44 -8.07 3.41
N ARG A 52 -3.40 -7.16 4.40
CA ARG A 52 -4.58 -6.42 4.86
C ARG A 52 -5.22 -5.59 3.74
N ARG A 53 -4.43 -4.92 2.91
CA ARG A 53 -4.95 -4.17 1.75
C ARG A 53 -5.66 -5.08 0.75
N ASN A 54 -5.08 -6.25 0.47
CA ASN A 54 -5.66 -7.23 -0.46
C ASN A 54 -6.96 -7.83 0.08
N GLU A 55 -7.01 -8.13 1.38
CA GLU A 55 -8.20 -8.62 2.06
C GLU A 55 -9.33 -7.58 2.00
N MET A 56 -9.05 -6.33 2.36
CA MET A 56 -10.00 -5.23 2.25
C MET A 56 -10.48 -5.04 0.81
N ALA A 57 -9.60 -5.12 -0.18
CA ALA A 57 -9.97 -5.04 -1.59
C ALA A 57 -10.84 -6.22 -2.05
N ARG A 58 -10.63 -7.42 -1.51
CA ARG A 58 -11.48 -8.59 -1.78
C ARG A 58 -12.86 -8.41 -1.17
N MET A 59 -12.94 -7.97 0.10
CA MET A 59 -14.22 -7.70 0.76
C MET A 59 -15.01 -6.62 0.02
N ARG A 60 -14.37 -5.50 -0.37
CA ARG A 60 -15.02 -4.46 -1.18
C ARG A 60 -15.57 -5.01 -2.48
N ARG A 61 -14.80 -5.82 -3.21
CA ARG A 61 -15.27 -6.45 -4.46
C ARG A 61 -16.47 -7.38 -4.23
N GLY A 62 -16.44 -8.17 -3.16
CA GLY A 62 -17.55 -9.05 -2.80
C GLY A 62 -18.82 -8.25 -2.45
N ASN A 63 -18.68 -7.16 -1.69
CA ASN A 63 -19.82 -6.31 -1.33
C ASN A 63 -20.39 -5.58 -2.56
N LEU A 64 -19.54 -5.08 -3.46
CA LEU A 64 -20.00 -4.49 -4.72
C LEU A 64 -20.75 -5.50 -5.58
N ALA A 65 -20.25 -6.73 -5.71
CA ALA A 65 -20.93 -7.78 -6.47
C ALA A 65 -22.34 -8.08 -5.91
N LYS A 66 -22.48 -8.13 -4.57
CA LYS A 66 -23.79 -8.26 -3.92
C LYS A 66 -24.70 -7.07 -4.20
N GLY A 67 -24.17 -5.85 -4.14
CA GLY A 67 -24.91 -4.63 -4.46
C GLY A 67 -25.42 -4.61 -5.90
N PHE A 68 -24.59 -5.04 -6.86
CA PHE A 68 -25.02 -5.20 -8.26
C PHE A 68 -26.12 -6.24 -8.44
N ALA A 69 -26.02 -7.38 -7.75
CA ALA A 69 -27.05 -8.42 -7.82
C ALA A 69 -28.38 -7.95 -7.24
N ALA A 70 -28.34 -7.21 -6.12
CA ALA A 70 -29.53 -6.61 -5.54
C ALA A 70 -30.15 -5.57 -6.49
N LEU A 71 -29.33 -4.69 -7.07
CA LEU A 71 -29.81 -3.68 -8.01
C LEU A 71 -30.43 -4.29 -9.27
N ASP A 72 -29.82 -5.32 -9.84
CA ASP A 72 -30.34 -6.00 -11.03
C ASP A 72 -31.69 -6.68 -10.78
N ALA A 73 -31.94 -7.15 -9.54
CA ALA A 73 -33.22 -7.75 -9.15
C ALA A 73 -34.37 -6.73 -9.03
N GLU A 74 -34.06 -5.45 -8.81
CA GLU A 74 -35.05 -4.36 -8.75
C GLU A 74 -35.42 -3.82 -10.14
N LEU A 75 -34.70 -4.21 -11.19
CA LEU A 75 -34.97 -3.75 -12.55
C LEU A 75 -36.18 -4.50 -13.14
N PRO A 76 -37.05 -3.81 -13.89
CA PRO A 76 -38.29 -4.39 -14.41
C PRO A 76 -38.06 -5.50 -15.46
N GLU A 77 -36.96 -5.44 -16.20
CA GLU A 77 -36.61 -6.45 -17.19
C GLU A 77 -35.61 -7.46 -16.60
N VAL A 78 -35.96 -8.75 -16.58
CA VAL A 78 -35.02 -9.81 -16.19
C VAL A 78 -34.17 -10.19 -17.39
N THR A 79 -32.93 -9.69 -17.43
CA THR A 79 -31.96 -10.11 -18.45
C THR A 79 -30.98 -11.11 -17.84
N PRO A 80 -30.84 -12.33 -18.38
CA PRO A 80 -30.09 -13.42 -17.73
C PRO A 80 -28.58 -13.14 -17.56
N ARG A 81 -28.02 -12.15 -18.26
CA ARG A 81 -26.61 -11.73 -18.14
C ARG A 81 -26.43 -10.24 -18.43
N ARG A 82 -26.62 -9.37 -17.43
CA ARG A 82 -26.12 -7.98 -17.50
C ARG A 82 -24.71 -7.88 -16.95
N ASN A 83 -23.89 -7.05 -17.58
CA ASN A 83 -22.63 -6.60 -16.99
C ASN A 83 -22.90 -5.44 -16.01
N GLN A 84 -21.95 -5.16 -15.12
CA GLN A 84 -22.11 -4.13 -14.08
C GLN A 84 -22.45 -2.74 -14.63
N VAL A 85 -21.83 -2.35 -15.75
CA VAL A 85 -22.07 -1.04 -16.38
C VAL A 85 -23.51 -0.93 -16.89
N ARG A 86 -24.01 -1.99 -17.52
CA ARG A 86 -25.39 -2.05 -18.01
C ARG A 86 -26.40 -2.00 -16.87
N VAL A 87 -26.15 -2.71 -15.76
CA VAL A 87 -27.01 -2.61 -14.56
C VAL A 87 -27.11 -1.16 -14.07
N LEU A 88 -26.00 -0.41 -14.04
CA LEU A 88 -26.04 1.00 -13.62
C LEU A 88 -26.81 1.90 -14.60
N ASN A 89 -26.61 1.70 -15.90
CA ASN A 89 -27.30 2.48 -16.93
C ASN A 89 -28.81 2.23 -16.87
N ASP A 90 -29.21 0.95 -16.86
CA ASP A 90 -30.61 0.53 -16.82
C ASP A 90 -31.28 1.03 -15.52
N ALA A 91 -30.59 0.96 -14.38
CA ALA A 91 -31.09 1.51 -13.11
C ALA A 91 -31.24 3.03 -13.13
N THR A 92 -30.26 3.74 -13.70
CA THR A 92 -30.32 5.20 -13.80
C THR A 92 -31.49 5.64 -14.68
N GLU A 93 -31.71 4.93 -15.78
CA GLU A 93 -32.82 5.21 -16.68
C GLU A 93 -34.16 4.88 -16.02
N TYR A 94 -34.25 3.75 -15.33
CA TYR A 94 -35.47 3.38 -14.62
C TYR A 94 -35.87 4.44 -13.56
N VAL A 95 -34.90 4.98 -12.82
CA VAL A 95 -35.16 6.08 -11.87
C VAL A 95 -35.64 7.35 -12.58
N ARG A 96 -35.21 7.65 -13.82
CA ARG A 96 -35.71 8.80 -14.58
C ARG A 96 -37.16 8.61 -14.98
N VAL A 97 -37.49 7.44 -15.53
CA VAL A 97 -38.86 7.08 -15.92
C VAL A 97 -39.80 7.17 -14.72
N LEU A 98 -39.40 6.61 -13.58
CA LEU A 98 -40.21 6.69 -12.35
C LEU A 98 -40.43 8.14 -11.88
N LYS A 99 -39.46 9.03 -12.06
CA LYS A 99 -39.61 10.44 -11.70
C LYS A 99 -40.55 11.19 -12.63
N GLU A 100 -40.50 10.89 -13.93
CA GLU A 100 -41.39 11.48 -14.92
C GLU A 100 -42.84 11.04 -14.66
N GLN A 101 -43.07 9.75 -14.41
CA GLN A 101 -44.39 9.21 -14.06
C GLN A 101 -44.97 9.86 -12.79
N VAL A 102 -44.18 9.97 -11.73
CA VAL A 102 -44.63 10.62 -10.48
C VAL A 102 -44.84 12.13 -10.66
N GLY A 103 -44.14 12.77 -11.60
CA GLY A 103 -44.34 14.19 -11.92
C GLY A 103 -45.63 14.43 -12.70
N GLU A 104 -45.94 13.56 -13.67
CA GLU A 104 -47.17 13.61 -14.47
C GLU A 104 -48.41 13.31 -13.61
N ASP A 105 -48.35 12.33 -12.70
CA ASP A 105 -49.44 11.97 -11.79
C ASP A 105 -49.83 13.12 -10.82
N MET A 106 -48.97 14.12 -10.59
CA MET A 106 -49.26 15.26 -9.71
C MET A 106 -49.77 16.52 -10.42
N GLU A 107 -49.69 16.57 -11.76
CA GLU A 107 -50.26 17.67 -12.55
C GLU A 107 -51.74 17.42 -12.89
N GLU A 108 -52.18 16.16 -13.02
CA GLU A 108 -53.59 15.83 -13.30
C GLU A 108 -54.54 16.06 -12.11
N ASP A 109 -54.05 16.02 -10.87
CA ASP A 109 -54.86 16.21 -9.65
C ASP A 109 -55.12 17.70 -9.30
N GLN A 110 -54.52 18.65 -10.02
CA GLN A 110 -54.68 20.09 -9.74
C GLN A 110 -55.71 20.81 -10.63
N ASP A 111 -56.24 20.13 -11.65
CA ASP A 111 -57.19 20.70 -12.62
C ASP A 111 -58.65 20.23 -12.46
N MET A 112 -59.01 19.64 -11.30
CA MET A 112 -60.39 19.25 -10.91
C MET A 112 -60.89 20.03 -9.69
#